data_AF-A0A4E0Q8A6-F1
#
_entry.id   AF-A0A4E0Q8A6-F1
#
_cell.length_a   1.000
_cell.length_b   1.000
_cell.length_c   1.000
_cell.angle_alpha   90.00
_cell.angle_beta   90.00
_cell.angle_gamma   90.00
#
_symmetry.space_group_name_H-M   'P 1'
#
loop_
_entity.id
_entity.type
_entity.pdbx_description
1 polymer ?
#
loop_
_entity_poly.entity_id
_entity_poly.type
_entity_poly.pdbx_seq_one_letter_code
_entity_poly.pdbx_strand_id
1 'polypeptide(L)' 'MSDTETRIAYTQAYEIFTKVGAEVDSKGNIKPNAQISICRRLESGDEIKELIHADISRGIEEVMIAIHDILKRGAQ' A
#
# COMPACT_ATOMS: atom_id res chain seq x y z
N MET A 1 -3.63 -35.51 -28.11
CA MET A 1 -4.47 -34.98 -27.01
C MET A 1 -4.21 -33.49 -26.97
N SER A 2 -5.23 -32.68 -27.22
CA SER A 2 -5.12 -31.23 -27.23
C SER A 2 -5.17 -30.73 -25.80
N ASP A 3 -4.01 -30.47 -25.21
CA ASP A 3 -3.91 -29.76 -23.95
C ASP A 3 -4.47 -28.37 -24.17
N THR A 4 -5.73 -28.20 -23.74
CA THR A 4 -6.39 -26.91 -23.76
C THR A 4 -5.77 -26.12 -22.62
N GLU A 5 -4.68 -25.43 -22.94
CA GLU A 5 -4.04 -24.47 -22.05
C GLU A 5 -5.13 -23.54 -21.52
N THR A 6 -5.43 -23.68 -20.23
CA THR A 6 -6.45 -22.87 -19.58
C THR A 6 -5.87 -21.48 -19.46
N ARG A 7 -6.09 -20.64 -20.47
CA ARG A 7 -5.74 -19.22 -20.44
C ARG A 7 -6.64 -18.55 -19.41
N ILE A 8 -6.15 -18.45 -18.19
CA ILE A 8 -6.76 -17.60 -17.17
C ILE A 8 -6.60 -16.17 -17.66
N ALA A 9 -7.71 -15.54 -18.06
CA ALA A 9 -7.74 -14.13 -18.40
C ALA A 9 -7.31 -13.34 -17.16
N TYR A 10 -6.17 -12.65 -17.27
CA TYR A 10 -5.56 -11.83 -16.21
C TYR A 10 -6.47 -10.64 -15.86
N THR A 11 -7.45 -10.88 -14.99
CA THR A 11 -8.11 -9.84 -14.20
C THR A 11 -7.96 -10.21 -12.73
N GLN A 12 -6.72 -10.33 -12.27
CA GLN A 12 -6.46 -10.56 -10.86
C GLN A 12 -6.70 -9.25 -10.09
N ALA A 13 -7.50 -9.33 -9.03
CA ALA A 13 -7.70 -8.24 -8.10
C ALA A 13 -6.34 -7.72 -7.61
N TYR A 14 -6.03 -6.47 -7.97
CA TYR A 14 -4.88 -5.71 -7.51
C TYR A 14 -5.43 -4.46 -6.85
N GLU A 15 -5.54 -4.49 -5.53
CA GLU A 15 -6.02 -3.37 -4.73
C GLU A 15 -4.91 -2.97 -3.75
N ILE A 16 -4.36 -1.78 -3.96
CA ILE A 16 -3.46 -1.14 -2.99
C ILE A 16 -4.16 0.10 -2.47
N PHE A 17 -4.41 0.10 -1.17
CA PHE A 17 -5.05 1.19 -0.47
C PHE A 17 -4.09 1.77 0.55
N THR A 18 -3.82 3.06 0.43
CA THR A 18 -3.04 3.85 1.38
C THR A 18 -3.98 4.85 2.04
N LYS A 19 -4.08 4.83 3.37
CA LYS A 19 -4.82 5.81 4.17
C LYS A 19 -3.87 6.47 5.14
N VAL A 20 -3.83 7.79 5.12
CA VAL A 20 -3.05 8.60 6.04
C VAL A 20 -3.96 9.62 6.68
N GLY A 21 -3.85 9.78 7.99
CA GLY A 21 -4.63 10.71 8.77
C GLY A 21 -3.83 11.22 9.96
N ALA A 22 -4.46 12.09 10.73
CA ALA A 22 -3.91 12.52 12.01
C ALA A 22 -5.04 12.82 12.98
N GLU A 23 -4.79 12.48 14.23
CA GLU A 23 -5.64 12.83 15.36
C GLU A 23 -4.97 13.94 16.16
N VAL A 24 -5.74 14.88 16.70
CA VAL A 24 -5.24 15.87 17.64
C VAL A 24 -5.67 15.44 19.03
N ASP A 25 -4.71 15.25 19.93
CA ASP A 25 -5.04 14.88 21.31
C ASP A 25 -5.55 16.08 22.13
N SER A 26 -6.02 15.82 23.35
CA SER A 26 -6.55 16.86 24.24
C SER A 26 -5.52 17.91 24.67
N LYS A 27 -4.23 17.69 24.39
CA LYS A 27 -3.14 18.64 24.66
C LYS A 27 -2.71 19.40 23.41
N GLY A 28 -3.40 19.19 22.28
CA GLY A 28 -3.08 19.84 21.00
C GLY A 28 -1.97 19.13 20.21
N ASN A 29 -1.50 17.96 20.63
CA ASN A 29 -0.45 17.26 19.88
C ASN A 29 -1.06 16.50 18.70
N ILE A 30 -0.42 16.65 17.54
CA ILE A 30 -0.78 15.91 16.33
C ILE A 30 -0.19 14.51 16.40
N LYS A 31 -1.05 13.50 16.25
CA LYS A 31 -0.71 12.07 16.20
C LYS A 31 -1.02 11.55 14.81
N PRO A 32 -0.03 11.55 13.89
CA PRO A 32 -0.23 10.97 12.57
C PRO A 32 -0.47 9.47 12.67
N ASN A 33 -1.36 8.96 11.82
CA ASN A 33 -1.60 7.54 11.65
C ASN A 33 -1.62 7.19 10.15
N ALA A 34 -1.23 5.97 9.84
CA ALA A 34 -1.22 5.48 8.47
C ALA A 34 -1.57 4.00 8.41
N GLN A 35 -2.22 3.60 7.32
CA GLN A 35 -2.58 2.24 7.00
C GLN A 35 -2.26 1.98 5.54
N ILE A 36 -1.55 0.89 5.28
CA ILE A 36 -1.32 0.34 3.94
C ILE A 36 -2.03 -1.01 3.89
N SER A 37 -2.82 -1.23 2.85
CA SER A 37 -3.52 -2.51 2.61
C SER A 37 -3.25 -2.94 1.18
N ILE A 38 -2.65 -4.12 1.02
CA ILE A 38 -2.24 -4.68 -0.27
C ILE A 38 -2.98 -6.00 -0.44
N CYS A 39 -3.88 -6.05 -1.41
CA CYS A 39 -4.59 -7.25 -1.82
C CYS A 39 -4.16 -7.59 -3.25
N ARG A 40 -3.30 -8.61 -3.37
CA ARG A 40 -2.78 -9.11 -4.64
C ARG A 40 -2.88 -10.62 -4.68
N ARG A 41 -3.40 -11.15 -5.78
CA ARG A 41 -3.30 -12.60 -6.05
C ARG A 41 -1.90 -12.89 -6.59
N LEU A 42 -1.26 -13.91 -6.04
CA LEU A 42 0.12 -14.28 -6.35
C LEU A 42 0.07 -15.63 -7.09
N GLU A 43 0.56 -15.66 -8.33
CA GLU A 43 0.78 -16.91 -9.08
C GLU A 43 2.26 -17.29 -8.94
N SER A 44 2.53 -18.59 -8.78
CA SER A 44 3.79 -19.11 -8.25
C SER A 44 5.05 -18.61 -8.96
N GLY A 45 6.07 -18.19 -8.19
CA GLY A 45 7.42 -17.89 -8.70
C GLY A 45 8.28 -17.16 -7.66
N ASP A 46 9.60 -17.13 -7.90
CA ASP A 46 10.57 -16.35 -7.10
C ASP A 46 10.26 -14.83 -7.13
N GLU A 47 9.55 -14.38 -8.17
CA GLU A 47 9.11 -12.99 -8.38
C GLU A 47 8.07 -12.51 -7.35
N ILE A 48 7.39 -13.41 -6.63
CA ILE A 48 6.40 -13.05 -5.61
C ILE A 48 7.01 -12.14 -4.54
N LYS A 49 8.22 -12.48 -4.09
CA LYS A 49 8.90 -11.72 -3.03
C LYS A 49 9.25 -10.32 -3.52
N GLU A 50 9.72 -10.20 -4.76
CA GLU A 50 10.10 -8.91 -5.36
C GLU A 50 8.88 -8.02 -5.58
N LEU A 51 7.77 -8.60 -6.06
CA LEU A 51 6.52 -7.89 -6.28
C LEU A 51 5.93 -7.34 -4.98
N ILE A 52 5.84 -8.18 -3.94
CA ILE A 52 5.37 -7.74 -2.61
C ILE A 52 6.29 -6.69 -2.01
N HIS A 53 7.61 -6.86 -2.16
CA HIS A 53 8.57 -5.87 -1.68
C HIS A 53 8.37 -4.51 -2.36
N ALA A 54 8.25 -4.49 -3.69
CA ALA A 54 8.01 -3.26 -4.46
C ALA A 54 6.69 -2.57 -4.06
N ASP A 55 5.61 -3.35 -3.89
CA ASP A 55 4.29 -2.84 -3.49
C ASP A 55 4.36 -2.20 -2.08
N ILE A 56 5.03 -2.85 -1.13
CA ILE A 56 5.23 -2.31 0.23
C ILE A 56 6.11 -1.06 0.20
N SER A 57 7.24 -1.08 -0.51
CA SER A 57 8.13 0.07 -0.61
C SER A 57 7.40 1.31 -1.12
N ARG A 58 6.59 1.15 -2.17
CA ARG A 58 5.75 2.24 -2.70
C ARG A 58 4.75 2.77 -1.68
N GLY A 59 4.04 1.88 -0.99
CA GLY A 59 3.09 2.28 0.05
C GLY A 59 3.76 3.05 1.19
N ILE A 60 4.95 2.62 1.62
CA ILE A 60 5.73 3.33 2.65
C ILE A 60 6.12 4.73 2.19
N GLU A 61 6.58 4.89 0.94
CA GLU A 61 6.97 6.18 0.39
C GLU A 61 5.78 7.17 0.35
N GLU A 62 4.62 6.71 -0.12
CA GLU A 62 3.38 7.50 -0.12
C GLU A 62 2.99 7.94 1.31
N VAL A 63 3.08 7.03 2.29
CA VAL A 63 2.82 7.33 3.70
C VAL A 63 3.80 8.36 4.24
N MET A 64 5.08 8.21 3.97
CA MET A 64 6.13 9.13 4.45
C MET A 64 5.92 10.54 3.92
N ILE A 65 5.56 10.69 2.65
CA ILE A 65 5.26 11.99 2.04
C ILE A 65 4.05 12.64 2.73
N ALA A 66 2.95 11.88 2.88
CA ALA A 66 1.73 12.40 3.48
C ALA A 66 1.89 12.78 4.96
N ILE A 67 2.63 11.99 5.75
CA ILE A 67 2.95 12.33 7.15
C ILE A 67 3.78 13.61 7.23
N HIS A 68 4.80 13.76 6.37
CA HIS A 68 5.60 15.00 6.34
C HIS A 68 4.73 16.23 6.05
N ASP A 69 3.77 16.13 5.14
CA ASP A 69 2.86 17.21 4.83
C ASP A 69 1.93 17.56 5.99
N ILE A 70 1.42 16.56 6.71
CA ILE A 70 0.64 16.75 7.94
C ILE A 70 1.45 17.50 9.00
N LEU A 71 2.68 17.05 9.25
CA LEU A 71 3.55 17.66 10.26
C LEU A 71 3.93 19.10 9.90
N LYS A 72 4.17 19.39 8.61
CA LYS A 72 4.42 20.76 8.13
C LYS A 72 3.22 21.69 8.34
N ARG A 73 2.00 21.22 8.05
CA ARG A 73 0.77 22.00 8.22
C ARG A 73 0.44 22.25 9.69
N GLY A 74 0.79 21.30 10.55
CA GLY A 74 0.58 21.39 12.00
C GLY A 74 1.60 22.24 12.76
N ALA A 75 2.70 22.62 12.12
CA ALA A 75 3.75 23.46 12.69
C ALA A 75 3.59 24.96 12.38
N GLN A 76 2.49 25.35 11.72
CA GLN A 76 2.06 26.74 11.49
C GLN A 76 1.01 27.16 12.51
#